data_AF-A0A351MFN9-F1
#
_entry.id   AF-A0A351MFN9-F1
#
_cell.length_a   1.000
_cell.length_b   1.000
_cell.length_c   1.000
_cell.angle_alpha   90.00
_cell.angle_beta   90.00
_cell.angle_gamma   90.00
#
_symmetry.space_group_name_H-M   'P 1'
#
loop_
_entity.id
_entity.type
_entity.pdbx_description
1 polymer ?
#
loop_
_entity_poly.entity_id
_entity_poly.type
_entity_poly.pdbx_seq_one_letter_code
_entity_poly.pdbx_strand_id
1 'polypeptide(L)' 'WPIEIGDRVTIGANAVVLAGVSIDDGALVAAGAVVPKGTRIGPGEVWGGVPARRLRPRVVEGG' A
#
# COMPACT_ATOMS: atom_id res chain seq x y z
N TRP A 1 -9.05 -1.41 -16.83
CA TRP A 1 -8.59 -1.83 -15.49
C TRP A 1 -8.10 -0.61 -14.73
N PRO A 2 -9.02 0.19 -14.17
CA PRO A 2 -8.65 1.39 -13.41
C PRO A 2 -7.82 1.03 -12.17
N ILE A 3 -7.15 2.04 -11.61
CA ILE A 3 -6.65 2.00 -10.25
C ILE A 3 -7.72 2.68 -9.40
N GLU A 4 -8.19 1.99 -8.36
CA GLU A 4 -9.21 2.48 -7.45
C GLU A 4 -8.54 2.84 -6.12
N ILE A 5 -8.76 4.06 -5.64
CA ILE A 5 -8.18 4.59 -4.41
C ILE A 5 -9.34 5.12 -3.56
N GLY A 6 -9.51 4.57 -2.35
CA GLY A 6 -10.50 5.01 -1.37
C GLY A 6 -10.12 6.29 -0.63
N ASP A 7 -10.85 6.57 0.44
CA ASP A 7 -10.67 7.78 1.23
C ASP A 7 -9.47 7.70 2.17
N ARG A 8 -8.80 8.83 2.41
CA ARG A 8 -7.70 8.96 3.40
C ARG A 8 -6.52 8.00 3.15
N VAL A 9 -6.34 7.54 1.92
CA VAL A 9 -5.17 6.74 1.51
C VAL A 9 -3.92 7.60 1.46
N THR A 10 -2.80 7.07 1.96
CA THR A 10 -1.48 7.71 1.84
C THR A 10 -0.64 6.95 0.81
N ILE A 11 -0.18 7.63 -0.23
CA ILE A 11 0.78 7.09 -1.20
C ILE A 11 2.11 7.82 -1.03
N GLY A 12 3.12 7.10 -0.58
CA GLY A 12 4.47 7.61 -0.39
C GLY A 12 5.14 8.02 -1.69
N ALA A 13 6.09 8.95 -1.59
CA ALA A 13 6.83 9.47 -2.74
C ALA A 13 7.45 8.34 -3.59
N ASN A 14 7.40 8.49 -4.91
CA ASN A 14 7.94 7.55 -5.89
C ASN A 14 7.36 6.11 -5.82
N ALA A 15 6.21 5.91 -5.18
CA ALA A 15 5.50 4.64 -5.32
C ALA A 15 4.92 4.48 -6.74
N VAL A 16 4.92 3.26 -7.26
CA VAL A 16 4.33 2.89 -8.55
C VAL A 16 3.19 1.92 -8.31
N VAL A 17 1.99 2.27 -8.75
CA VAL A 17 0.80 1.41 -8.66
C VAL A 17 0.46 0.91 -10.05
N LEU A 18 0.47 -0.42 -10.25
CA LEU A 18 0.17 -1.01 -11.55
C LEU A 18 -1.34 -1.17 -11.77
N ALA A 19 -1.74 -1.38 -13.03
CA ALA A 19 -3.13 -1.44 -13.44
C ALA A 19 -3.97 -2.49 -12.66
N GLY A 20 -5.22 -2.13 -12.39
CA GLY A 20 -6.22 -3.02 -11.77
C GLY A 20 -6.04 -3.19 -10.26
N VAL A 21 -5.25 -2.36 -9.59
CA VAL A 21 -5.11 -2.35 -8.13
C VAL A 21 -6.30 -1.62 -7.49
N SER A 22 -6.80 -2.15 -6.36
CA SER A 22 -7.69 -1.42 -5.45
C SER A 22 -6.99 -1.17 -4.12
N ILE A 23 -7.17 0.04 -3.58
CA ILE A 23 -6.62 0.49 -2.30
C ILE A 23 -7.76 1.05 -1.46
N ASP A 24 -8.15 0.30 -0.43
CA ASP A 24 -9.27 0.67 0.44
C ASP A 24 -8.87 1.76 1.46
N ASP A 25 -9.89 2.33 2.11
CA ASP A 25 -9.79 3.48 2.99
C ASP A 25 -8.67 3.38 4.04
N GLY A 26 -7.96 4.49 4.23
CA GLY A 26 -6.95 4.63 5.27
C GLY A 26 -5.68 3.79 5.07
N ALA A 27 -5.54 3.07 3.95
CA ALA A 27 -4.33 2.31 3.66
C ALA A 27 -3.12 3.21 3.39
N LEU A 28 -1.93 2.66 3.62
CA LEU A 28 -0.65 3.33 3.38
C LEU A 28 0.21 2.51 2.41
N VAL A 29 0.62 3.12 1.31
CA VAL A 29 1.65 2.61 0.40
C VAL A 29 2.95 3.35 0.69
N ALA A 30 3.98 2.64 1.14
CA ALA A 30 5.26 3.23 1.52
C ALA A 30 5.99 3.86 0.32
N ALA A 31 6.90 4.80 0.60
CA ALA A 31 7.74 5.41 -0.44
C ALA A 31 8.53 4.36 -1.23
N GLY A 32 8.63 4.57 -2.54
CA GLY A 32 9.34 3.67 -3.46
C GLY A 32 8.70 2.28 -3.66
N ALA A 33 7.51 2.02 -3.12
CA ALA A 33 6.85 0.72 -3.28
C ALA A 33 6.35 0.50 -4.72
N VAL A 34 6.45 -0.72 -5.24
CA VAL A 34 5.90 -1.10 -6.55
C VAL A 34 4.76 -2.10 -6.35
N VAL A 35 3.52 -1.63 -6.40
CA VAL A 35 2.33 -2.44 -6.16
C VAL A 35 2.01 -3.29 -7.40
N PRO A 36 2.02 -4.64 -7.30
CA PRO A 36 1.78 -5.52 -8.43
C PRO A 36 0.38 -5.33 -9.06
N LYS A 37 0.24 -5.64 -10.36
CA LYS A 37 -1.05 -5.61 -11.06
C LYS A 37 -2.08 -6.46 -10.31
N GLY A 38 -3.32 -5.97 -10.23
CA GLY A 38 -4.41 -6.74 -9.62
C GLY A 38 -4.33 -6.90 -8.09
N THR A 39 -3.41 -6.22 -7.41
CA THR A 39 -3.34 -6.26 -5.94
C THR A 39 -4.62 -5.67 -5.33
N ARG A 40 -5.04 -6.21 -4.18
CA ARG A 40 -6.11 -5.67 -3.34
C ARG A 40 -5.49 -5.30 -1.99
N ILE A 41 -5.45 -4.01 -1.68
CA ILE A 41 -4.95 -3.49 -0.41
C ILE A 41 -6.16 -3.17 0.46
N GLY A 42 -6.29 -3.85 1.60
CA GLY A 42 -7.44 -3.70 2.49
C GLY A 42 -7.40 -2.44 3.36
N PRO A 43 -8.49 -2.13 4.08
CA PRO A 43 -8.60 -0.90 4.87
C PRO A 43 -7.53 -0.82 5.95
N GLY A 44 -6.84 0.33 6.03
CA GLY A 44 -5.78 0.57 7.02
C GLY A 44 -4.52 -0.29 6.87
N GLU A 45 -4.40 -1.09 5.82
CA GLU A 45 -3.20 -1.89 5.59
C GLU A 45 -2.01 -1.03 5.19
N VAL A 46 -0.81 -1.46 5.60
CA VAL A 46 0.45 -0.83 5.22
C VAL A 46 1.18 -1.74 4.25
N TRP A 47 1.59 -1.23 3.09
CA TRP A 47 2.28 -1.98 2.05
C TRP A 47 3.59 -1.30 1.64
N GLY A 48 4.63 -2.08 1.37
CA GLY A 48 5.93 -1.54 0.95
C GLY A 48 6.84 -2.54 0.26
N GLY A 49 7.88 -2.05 -0.40
CA GLY A 49 8.90 -2.86 -1.10
C GLY A 49 8.71 -2.96 -2.62
N VAL A 50 9.66 -3.62 -3.28
CA VAL A 50 9.65 -3.90 -4.72
C VAL A 50 9.93 -5.40 -4.93
N PRO A 51 8.90 -6.23 -5.18
CA PRO A 51 7.48 -5.87 -5.27
C PRO A 51 6.85 -5.60 -3.89
N ALA A 52 5.82 -4.75 -3.84
CA ALA A 52 5.16 -4.38 -2.60
C ALA A 52 4.47 -5.58 -1.94
N ARG A 53 4.55 -5.67 -0.62
CA ARG A 53 3.87 -6.67 0.22
C ARG A 53 3.27 -5.99 1.44
N ARG A 54 2.21 -6.59 2.00
CA ARG A 54 1.66 -6.16 3.28
C ARG A 54 2.76 -6.23 4.35
N LEU A 55 3.01 -5.10 4.99
CA LEU A 55 3.90 -4.97 6.13
C LEU A 55 3.13 -5.29 7.40
N ARG A 56 3.80 -5.97 8.33
CA ARG A 56 3.30 -6.15 9.69
C ARG A 56 3.88 -5.03 10.55
N PRO A 57 3.09 -4.41 11.43
CA PRO A 57 3.65 -3.53 12.45
C PRO A 57 4.74 -4.30 13.20
N ARG A 58 5.96 -3.74 13.28
CA ARG A 58 6.90 -4.22 14.29
C ARG A 58 6.37 -3.73 15.62
N VAL A 59 5.95 -4.66 16.48
CA VAL A 59 5.84 -4.36 17.90
C VAL A 59 7.27 -4.09 18.35
N VAL A 60 7.56 -2.83 18.63
CA VAL A 60 8.80 -2.47 19.33
C VAL A 60 8.49 -2.74 20.79
N GLU A 61 8.99 -3.85 21.33
CA GLU A 61 9.01 -4.03 22.79
C GLU A 61 9.90 -2.93 23.37
N GLY A 62 9.41 -2.30 24.44
CA GLY A 62 9.86 -0.99 24.93
C GLY A 62 11.38 -0.85 25.10
N GLY A 63 11.86 0.35 24.81
CA GLY A 63 13.13 0.86 25.34
C GLY A 63 12.98 1.33 26.78
#